data_AF-A0A0F7ZH07-F1
#
_entry.id   AF-A0A0F7ZH07-F1
#
_cell.length_a   1.000
_cell.length_b   1.000
_cell.length_c   1.000
_cell.angle_alpha   90.00
_cell.angle_beta   90.00
_cell.angle_gamma   90.00
#
_symmetry.space_group_name_H-M   'P 1'
#
loop_
_entity.id
_entity.type
_entity.pdbx_description
1 polymer ?
#
loop_
_entity_poly.entity_id
_entity_poly.type
_entity_poly.pdbx_seq_one_letter_code
_entity_poly.pdbx_strand_id
1 'polypeptide(L)'
;MLLALCIQLATAILCQLGLERIYVMEEVGNNIRTPPPTFLNDIPIALRYVFITQILMICGLWFVKLNFLIFFYRIFCSASRLYRYLWWAVCGVTALCLGTFLGLNQYTCLISDVAVILGECTSPSTIRLEWIQVQTTSAVDAFNDALIMIFPVAILWRVKISIKKKLYLSFLFLLSLFTMAMAIIRGTISYGRIATDYSQSQNISWLWFWLQMELFVCSSLEPRALGDVSFLHRLSGVLSSAFHAGQEGCACIRAC
;
A
#
# COMPACT_ATOMS: atom_id res chain seq x y z
N MET A 1 10.72 -9.43 -6.28
CA MET A 1 9.84 -10.38 -5.56
C MET A 1 10.49 -10.94 -4.31
N LEU A 2 11.64 -11.61 -4.38
CA LEU A 2 12.42 -12.02 -3.18
C LEU A 2 12.66 -10.85 -2.22
N LEU A 3 13.08 -9.70 -2.74
CA LEU A 3 13.28 -8.50 -1.92
C LEU A 3 12.01 -8.05 -1.17
N ALA A 4 10.84 -8.08 -1.82
CA ALA A 4 9.57 -7.67 -1.21
C ALA A 4 9.16 -8.65 -0.09
N LEU A 5 9.35 -9.96 -0.30
CA LEU A 5 9.11 -10.98 0.72
C LEU A 5 10.09 -10.85 1.89
N CYS A 6 11.37 -10.58 1.63
CA CYS A 6 12.36 -10.32 2.67
C CYS A 6 12.00 -9.07 3.50
N ILE A 7 11.55 -8.00 2.84
CA ILE A 7 11.09 -6.78 3.52
C ILE A 7 9.86 -7.06 4.38
N GLN A 8 8.89 -7.82 3.86
CA GLN A 8 7.69 -8.20 4.62
C GLN A 8 8.04 -9.07 5.84
N LEU A 9 8.92 -10.05 5.68
CA LEU A 9 9.39 -10.89 6.79
C LEU A 9 10.11 -10.05 7.84
N ALA A 10 11.00 -9.15 7.44
CA ALA A 10 11.69 -8.23 8.34
C ALA A 10 10.70 -7.34 9.10
N THR A 11 9.67 -6.83 8.40
CA THR A 11 8.59 -6.03 9.00
C THR A 11 7.81 -6.84 10.04
N ALA A 12 7.47 -8.10 9.74
CA ALA A 12 6.76 -8.98 10.68
C ALA A 12 7.58 -9.26 11.95
N ILE A 13 8.88 -9.52 11.81
CA ILE A 13 9.80 -9.74 12.94
C ILE A 13 9.89 -8.48 13.80
N LEU A 14 10.08 -7.31 13.19
CA LEU A 14 10.14 -6.04 13.92
C LEU A 14 8.82 -5.70 14.62
N CYS A 15 7.68 -6.02 14.00
CA CYS A 15 6.38 -5.89 14.65
C CYS A 15 6.29 -6.73 15.91
N GLN A 16 6.70 -8.00 15.84
CA GLN A 16 6.66 -8.93 16.98
C GLN A 16 7.58 -8.48 18.12
N LEU A 17 8.76 -7.94 17.80
CA LEU A 17 9.71 -7.41 18.79
C LEU A 17 9.22 -6.11 19.44
N GLY A 18 8.53 -5.25 18.70
CA GLY A 18 8.00 -3.98 19.19
C GLY A 18 6.65 -4.08 19.90
N LEU A 19 5.93 -5.18 19.72
CA LEU A 19 4.52 -5.35 20.10
C LEU A 19 4.29 -5.07 21.60
N GLU A 20 5.05 -5.72 22.47
CA GLU A 20 4.89 -5.60 23.93
C GLU A 20 5.01 -4.15 24.40
N ARG A 21 6.03 -3.43 23.89
CA ARG A 21 6.28 -2.03 24.26
C ARG A 21 5.14 -1.11 23.80
N ILE A 22 4.59 -1.35 22.61
CA ILE A 22 3.48 -0.57 22.06
C ILE A 22 2.19 -0.83 22.83
N TYR A 23 1.91 -2.07 23.22
CA TYR A 23 0.75 -2.40 24.06
C TYR A 23 0.79 -1.68 25.41
N VAL A 24 1.96 -1.63 26.05
CA VAL A 24 2.11 -0.87 27.32
C VAL A 24 1.86 0.63 27.11
N MET A 25 2.31 1.21 26.01
CA MET A 25 2.04 2.61 25.66
C MET A 25 0.54 2.87 25.49
N GLU A 26 -0.16 1.95 24.84
CA GLU A 26 -1.60 2.02 24.57
C GLU A 26 -2.43 1.89 25.86
N GLU A 27 -2.08 0.94 26.74
CA GLU A 27 -2.73 0.75 28.05
C GLU A 27 -2.55 1.95 28.97
N VAL A 28 -1.36 2.56 28.99
CA VAL A 28 -1.08 3.77 29.77
C VAL A 28 -1.82 4.97 29.17
N GLY A 29 -1.85 5.09 27.84
CA GLY A 29 -2.62 6.15 27.15
C GLY A 29 -4.13 6.05 27.40
N ASN A 30 -4.66 4.84 27.50
CA ASN A 30 -6.07 4.57 27.80
C ASN A 30 -6.41 4.59 29.31
N ASN A 31 -5.47 4.97 30.19
CA ASN A 31 -5.62 4.97 31.64
C ASN A 31 -5.99 3.59 32.24
N ILE A 32 -5.66 2.49 31.55
CA ILE A 32 -5.92 1.12 32.01
C ILE A 32 -4.81 0.67 32.97
N ARG A 33 -3.57 1.13 32.71
CA ARG A 33 -2.38 0.73 33.47
C ARG A 33 -1.60 1.97 33.93
N THR A 34 -1.08 1.93 35.15
CA THR A 34 -0.17 2.97 35.66
C THR A 34 1.20 2.87 34.98
N PRO A 35 1.83 4.01 34.61
CA PRO A 35 3.09 4.00 33.90
C PRO A 35 4.20 3.32 34.73
N PRO A 36 4.89 2.29 34.20
CA PRO A 36 6.02 1.67 34.88
C PRO A 36 7.19 2.66 35.01
N PRO A 37 8.12 2.47 35.96
CA PRO A 37 9.25 3.39 36.15
C PRO A 37 10.19 3.48 34.94
N THR A 38 10.20 2.48 34.05
CA THR A 38 10.98 2.49 32.81
C THR A 38 10.27 3.16 31.63
N PHE A 39 9.00 3.57 31.80
CA PHE A 39 8.12 4.03 30.73
C PHE A 39 8.73 5.15 29.89
N LEU A 40 9.31 6.17 30.54
CA LEU A 40 9.92 7.32 29.85
C LEU A 40 11.09 6.92 28.94
N ASN A 41 11.83 5.86 29.29
CA ASN A 41 12.92 5.34 28.45
C ASN A 41 12.42 4.44 27.33
N ASP A 42 11.26 3.80 27.53
CA ASP A 42 10.66 2.89 26.55
C ASP A 42 9.91 3.63 25.42
N ILE A 43 9.44 4.87 25.65
CA ILE A 43 8.75 5.72 24.64
C ILE A 43 9.59 5.87 23.36
N PRO A 44 10.81 6.44 23.39
CA PRO A 44 11.59 6.67 22.17
C PRO A 44 11.96 5.35 21.48
N ILE A 45 12.14 4.26 22.23
CA ILE A 45 12.43 2.94 21.67
C ILE A 45 11.21 2.42 20.90
N ALA A 46 10.02 2.48 21.50
CA ALA A 46 8.77 2.06 20.86
C ALA A 46 8.49 2.87 19.58
N LEU A 47 8.66 4.19 19.63
CA LEU A 47 8.46 5.07 18.46
C LEU A 47 9.44 4.78 17.32
N ARG A 48 10.70 4.44 17.64
CA ARG A 48 11.68 4.00 16.63
C ARG A 48 11.26 2.69 15.96
N TYR A 49 10.75 1.71 16.72
CA TYR A 49 10.19 0.50 16.12
C TYR A 49 8.99 0.80 15.22
N VAL A 50 8.15 1.76 15.61
CA VAL A 50 7.02 2.21 14.78
C VAL A 50 7.52 2.83 13.49
N PHE A 51 8.49 3.74 13.56
CA PHE A 51 9.10 4.38 12.41
C PHE A 51 9.73 3.39 11.43
N ILE A 52 10.61 2.50 11.93
CA ILE A 52 11.33 1.55 11.09
C ILE A 52 10.34 0.61 10.38
N THR A 53 9.35 0.09 11.12
CA THR A 53 8.30 -0.77 10.55
C THR A 53 7.50 -0.02 9.49
N GLN A 54 7.12 1.23 9.74
CA GLN A 54 6.37 2.05 8.79
C GLN A 54 7.17 2.28 7.49
N ILE A 55 8.47 2.58 7.60
CA ILE A 55 9.37 2.77 6.46
C ILE A 55 9.58 1.47 5.65
N LEU A 56 9.76 0.34 6.32
CA LEU A 56 9.88 -0.95 5.64
C LEU A 56 8.59 -1.33 4.93
N MET A 57 7.45 -1.12 5.58
CA MET A 57 6.15 -1.42 5.02
C MET A 57 5.85 -0.58 3.77
N ILE A 58 6.08 0.73 3.84
CA ILE A 58 5.90 1.61 2.69
C ILE A 58 6.83 1.17 1.57
N CYS A 59 8.12 0.94 1.83
CA CYS A 59 9.06 0.44 0.82
C CYS A 59 8.55 -0.85 0.16
N GLY A 60 8.05 -1.80 0.94
CA GLY A 60 7.45 -3.04 0.44
C GLY A 60 6.30 -2.78 -0.55
N LEU A 61 5.34 -1.93 -0.18
CA LEU A 61 4.22 -1.54 -1.04
C LEU A 61 4.70 -0.88 -2.34
N TRP A 62 5.68 0.03 -2.24
CA TRP A 62 6.27 0.70 -3.41
C TRP A 62 6.94 -0.30 -4.36
N PHE A 63 7.71 -1.25 -3.83
CA PHE A 63 8.32 -2.29 -4.66
C PHE A 63 7.26 -3.12 -5.39
N VAL A 64 6.14 -3.46 -4.74
CA VAL A 64 5.03 -4.17 -5.39
C VAL A 64 4.44 -3.34 -6.53
N LYS A 65 4.11 -2.06 -6.29
CA LYS A 65 3.59 -1.13 -7.32
C LYS A 65 4.57 -1.01 -8.51
N LEU A 66 5.87 -0.87 -8.25
CA LEU A 66 6.90 -0.80 -9.28
C LEU A 66 7.02 -2.11 -10.08
N ASN A 67 6.89 -3.28 -9.45
CA ASN A 67 6.89 -4.56 -10.17
C ASN A 67 5.72 -4.63 -11.16
N PHE A 68 4.51 -4.24 -10.74
CA PHE A 68 3.35 -4.15 -11.64
C PHE A 68 3.58 -3.15 -12.75
N LEU A 69 4.11 -1.96 -12.44
CA LEU A 69 4.38 -0.93 -13.43
C LEU A 69 5.39 -1.38 -14.48
N ILE A 70 6.47 -2.05 -14.08
CA ILE A 70 7.49 -2.60 -14.99
C ILE A 70 6.90 -3.71 -15.86
N PHE A 71 6.05 -4.57 -15.28
CA PHE A 71 5.34 -5.60 -16.03
C PHE A 71 4.47 -4.99 -17.14
N PHE A 72 3.68 -3.97 -16.80
CA PHE A 72 2.85 -3.26 -17.77
C PHE A 72 3.67 -2.46 -18.79
N TYR A 73 4.80 -1.88 -18.40
CA TYR A 73 5.72 -1.20 -19.31
C TYR A 73 6.15 -2.13 -20.45
N ARG A 74 6.54 -3.37 -20.11
CA ARG A 74 6.96 -4.37 -21.10
C ARG A 74 5.85 -4.70 -22.09
N ILE A 75 4.59 -4.78 -21.62
CA ILE A 75 3.43 -5.07 -22.46
C ILE A 75 3.09 -3.87 -23.37
N PHE A 76 3.01 -2.67 -22.81
CA PHE A 76 2.58 -1.48 -23.53
C PHE A 76 3.62 -0.95 -24.51
N CYS A 77 4.91 -1.21 -24.27
CA CYS A 77 5.97 -0.84 -25.19
C CYS A 77 5.78 -1.45 -26.59
N SER A 78 5.13 -2.61 -26.67
CA SER A 78 4.85 -3.29 -27.95
C SER A 78 3.53 -2.86 -28.60
N ALA A 79 2.64 -2.15 -27.90
CA ALA A 79 1.26 -1.94 -28.33
C ALA A 79 0.99 -0.60 -29.01
N SER A 80 1.26 0.54 -28.36
CA SER A 80 1.04 1.87 -28.95
C SER A 80 1.72 3.01 -28.18
N ARG A 81 1.97 4.15 -28.86
CA ARG A 81 2.53 5.36 -28.24
C ARG A 81 1.61 5.97 -27.18
N LEU A 82 0.29 5.86 -27.33
CA LEU A 82 -0.69 6.40 -26.37
C LEU A 82 -0.56 5.71 -25.00
N TYR A 83 -0.48 4.38 -24.97
CA TYR A 83 -0.31 3.63 -23.72
C TYR A 83 1.03 3.93 -23.04
N ARG A 84 2.07 4.27 -23.80
CA ARG A 84 3.37 4.70 -23.25
C ARG A 84 3.29 6.05 -22.53
N TYR A 85 2.54 7.02 -23.07
CA TYR A 85 2.31 8.30 -22.39
C TYR A 85 1.49 8.13 -21.11
N LEU A 86 0.43 7.32 -21.15
CA LEU A 86 -0.36 6.99 -19.96
C LEU A 86 0.49 6.30 -18.87
N TRP A 87 1.38 5.40 -19.27
CA TRP A 87 2.31 4.76 -18.35
C TRP A 87 3.25 5.76 -17.66
N TRP A 88 3.85 6.69 -18.42
CA TRP A 88 4.70 7.74 -17.83
C TRP A 88 3.92 8.66 -16.90
N ALA A 89 2.67 9.00 -17.24
CA ALA A 89 1.80 9.78 -16.39
C ALA A 89 1.54 9.06 -15.04
N VAL A 90 1.16 7.78 -15.07
CA VAL A 90 0.92 7.01 -13.84
C VAL A 90 2.22 6.83 -13.06
N CYS A 91 3.36 6.56 -13.72
CA CYS A 91 4.66 6.50 -13.05
C CYS A 91 5.02 7.81 -12.33
N GLY A 92 4.73 8.95 -12.95
CA GLY A 92 4.92 10.26 -12.35
C GLY A 92 4.01 10.50 -11.14
N VAL A 93 2.72 10.17 -11.25
CA VAL A 93 1.76 10.25 -10.13
C VAL A 93 2.20 9.35 -8.99
N THR A 94 2.58 8.11 -9.29
CA THR A 94 3.15 7.17 -8.32
C THR A 94 4.38 7.80 -7.65
N ALA A 95 5.38 8.30 -8.38
CA ALA A 95 6.55 8.95 -7.75
C ALA A 95 6.18 10.16 -6.86
N LEU A 96 5.19 10.97 -7.25
CA LEU A 96 4.69 12.09 -6.44
C LEU A 96 4.00 11.62 -5.16
N CYS A 97 3.27 10.50 -5.20
CA CYS A 97 2.65 9.91 -4.02
C CYS A 97 3.72 9.43 -3.00
N LEU A 98 4.87 8.93 -3.47
CA LEU A 98 6.00 8.61 -2.57
C LEU A 98 6.59 9.88 -1.95
N GLY A 99 6.81 10.90 -2.77
CA GLY A 99 7.35 12.18 -2.32
C GLY A 99 6.48 12.85 -1.27
N THR A 100 5.16 12.82 -1.45
CA THR A 100 4.21 13.37 -0.47
C THR A 100 4.21 12.57 0.84
N PHE A 101 4.26 11.23 0.78
CA PHE A 101 4.40 10.40 1.98
C PHE A 101 5.67 10.72 2.78
N LEU A 102 6.81 10.84 2.08
CA LEU A 102 8.10 11.13 2.71
C LEU A 102 8.18 12.58 3.20
N GLY A 103 7.57 13.53 2.49
CA GLY A 103 7.64 14.95 2.82
C GLY A 103 6.68 15.37 3.94
N LEU A 104 5.55 14.67 4.08
CA LEU A 104 4.57 14.98 5.14
C LEU A 104 4.93 14.30 6.46
N ASN A 105 5.70 13.21 6.47
CA ASN A 105 6.06 12.52 7.70
C ASN A 105 6.80 13.42 8.71
N GLN A 106 6.26 13.51 9.92
CA GLN A 106 6.83 14.30 11.01
C GLN A 106 7.97 13.52 11.71
N TYR A 107 9.15 13.49 11.09
CA TYR A 107 10.32 12.77 11.61
C TYR A 107 10.74 13.21 13.02
N THR A 108 10.49 14.48 13.38
CA THR A 108 10.78 15.03 14.71
C THR A 108 10.03 14.28 15.80
N CYS A 109 8.75 13.94 15.58
CA CYS A 109 7.95 13.25 16.60
C CYS A 109 8.26 11.75 16.72
N LEU A 110 9.00 11.17 15.77
CA LEU A 110 9.35 9.74 15.77
C LEU A 110 10.81 9.46 16.18
N ILE A 111 11.72 10.43 16.04
CA ILE A 111 13.17 10.22 16.25
C ILE A 111 13.75 11.08 17.39
N SER A 112 13.10 12.19 17.78
CA SER A 112 13.62 13.10 18.80
C SER A 112 13.60 12.54 20.23
N ASP A 113 14.26 13.27 21.13
CA ASP A 113 14.28 12.96 22.57
C ASP A 113 12.90 13.04 23.22
N VAL A 114 12.73 12.25 24.29
CA VAL A 114 11.47 12.13 25.05
C VAL A 114 10.91 13.47 25.52
N ALA A 115 11.77 14.45 25.83
CA ALA A 115 11.35 15.79 26.25
C ALA A 115 10.64 16.57 25.12
N VAL A 116 11.10 16.42 23.88
CA VAL A 116 10.49 17.05 22.70
C VAL A 116 9.20 16.33 22.31
N ILE A 117 9.20 14.99 22.40
CA ILE A 117 8.02 14.17 22.12
C ILE A 117 6.86 14.54 23.07
N LEU A 118 7.13 14.62 24.37
CA LEU A 118 6.10 14.92 25.36
C LEU A 118 5.65 16.39 25.35
N GLY A 119 6.51 17.31 24.90
CA GLY A 119 6.22 18.76 24.86
C GLY A 119 5.48 19.23 23.61
N GLU A 120 5.90 18.78 22.42
CA GLU A 120 5.42 19.31 21.14
C GLU A 120 4.47 18.34 20.41
N CYS A 121 4.68 17.02 20.55
CA CYS A 121 3.92 16.02 19.81
C CYS A 121 2.58 15.65 20.49
N THR A 122 2.41 16.03 21.76
CA THR A 122 1.14 15.91 22.49
C THR A 122 0.21 17.11 22.27
N SER A 123 0.68 18.14 21.57
CA SER A 123 -0.10 19.35 21.30
C SER A 123 -1.27 19.06 20.36
N PRO A 124 -2.49 19.58 20.64
CA PRO A 124 -3.67 19.35 19.81
C PRO A 124 -3.52 19.86 18.37
N SER A 125 -2.63 20.84 18.13
CA SER A 125 -2.32 21.32 16.78
C SER A 125 -1.55 20.27 15.97
N THR A 126 -0.57 19.62 16.60
CA THR A 126 0.27 18.60 15.96
C THR A 126 -0.55 17.36 15.64
N ILE A 127 -1.37 16.90 16.59
CA ILE A 127 -2.31 15.78 16.41
C ILE A 127 -3.27 16.04 15.24
N ARG A 128 -3.79 17.27 15.11
CA ARG A 128 -4.67 17.63 13.97
C ARG A 128 -3.93 17.57 12.64
N LEU A 129 -2.67 18.02 12.58
CA LEU A 129 -1.85 17.95 11.38
C LEU A 129 -1.57 16.50 10.98
N GLU A 130 -1.20 15.65 11.93
CA GLU A 130 -1.03 14.20 11.69
C GLU A 130 -2.31 13.56 11.17
N TRP A 131 -3.48 13.95 11.71
CA TRP A 131 -4.78 13.47 11.24
C TRP A 131 -5.04 13.82 9.76
N ILE A 132 -4.85 15.09 9.38
CA ILE A 132 -5.03 15.53 7.99
C ILE A 132 -4.05 14.79 7.07
N GLN A 133 -2.81 14.62 7.52
CA GLN A 133 -1.77 13.93 6.78
C GLN A 133 -2.13 12.47 6.53
N VAL A 134 -2.56 11.72 7.55
CA VAL A 134 -2.94 10.31 7.40
C VAL A 134 -4.09 10.17 6.41
N GLN A 135 -5.14 11.00 6.54
CA GLN A 135 -6.28 10.99 5.61
C GLN A 135 -5.86 11.30 4.17
N THR A 136 -5.07 12.35 3.99
CA THR A 136 -4.60 12.77 2.67
C THR A 136 -3.75 11.69 2.03
N THR A 137 -2.81 11.13 2.79
CA THR A 137 -1.91 10.08 2.33
C THR A 137 -2.66 8.81 1.95
N SER A 138 -3.61 8.37 2.78
CA SER A 138 -4.45 7.20 2.49
C SER A 138 -5.34 7.41 1.25
N ALA A 139 -5.94 8.58 1.08
CA ALA A 139 -6.77 8.89 -0.08
C ALA A 139 -5.94 8.91 -1.38
N VAL A 140 -4.76 9.53 -1.33
CA VAL A 140 -3.82 9.59 -2.45
C VAL A 140 -3.31 8.19 -2.82
N ASP A 141 -3.01 7.34 -1.84
CA ASP A 141 -2.56 5.98 -2.09
C ASP A 141 -3.65 5.12 -2.75
N ALA A 142 -4.88 5.21 -2.27
CA ALA A 142 -6.03 4.53 -2.86
C ALA A 142 -6.32 5.00 -4.30
N PHE A 143 -6.17 6.30 -4.56
CA PHE A 143 -6.30 6.86 -5.90
C PHE A 143 -5.21 6.34 -6.85
N ASN A 144 -3.96 6.28 -6.38
CA ASN A 144 -2.86 5.73 -7.16
C ASN A 144 -3.06 4.23 -7.48
N ASP A 145 -3.57 3.46 -6.52
CA ASP A 145 -3.88 2.04 -6.73
C ASP A 145 -4.99 1.85 -7.75
N ALA A 146 -6.05 2.67 -7.69
CA ALA A 146 -7.10 2.66 -8.69
C ALA A 146 -6.55 2.95 -10.10
N LEU A 147 -5.65 3.95 -10.23
CA LEU A 147 -5.00 4.27 -11.51
C LEU A 147 -4.18 3.09 -12.07
N ILE A 148 -3.38 2.42 -11.23
CA ILE A 148 -2.60 1.26 -11.64
C ILE A 148 -3.53 0.10 -12.05
N MET A 149 -4.67 -0.06 -11.38
CA MET A 149 -5.64 -1.12 -11.63
C MET A 149 -6.46 -0.93 -12.93
N ILE A 150 -6.52 0.28 -13.48
CA ILE A 150 -7.16 0.54 -14.79
C ILE A 150 -6.43 -0.21 -15.93
N PHE A 151 -5.10 -0.33 -15.87
CA PHE A 151 -4.31 -1.01 -16.91
C PHE A 151 -4.70 -2.47 -17.14
N PRO A 152 -4.71 -3.36 -16.12
CA PRO A 152 -5.09 -4.75 -16.31
C PRO A 152 -6.55 -4.91 -16.70
N VAL A 153 -7.46 -4.05 -16.21
CA VAL A 153 -8.88 -4.07 -16.59
C VAL A 153 -9.06 -3.78 -18.08
N ALA A 154 -8.36 -2.76 -18.60
CA ALA A 154 -8.39 -2.41 -20.01
C ALA A 154 -7.85 -3.54 -20.90
N ILE A 155 -6.80 -4.23 -20.46
CA ILE A 155 -6.23 -5.40 -21.15
C ILE A 155 -7.22 -6.58 -21.14
N LEU A 156 -7.83 -6.88 -19.99
CA LEU A 156 -8.81 -7.97 -19.83
C LEU A 156 -10.07 -7.79 -20.70
N TRP A 157 -10.42 -6.55 -21.03
CA TRP A 157 -11.55 -6.25 -21.91
C TRP A 157 -11.26 -6.56 -23.38
N ARG A 158 -10.01 -6.38 -23.84
CA ARG A 158 -9.65 -6.60 -25.26
C ARG A 158 -9.28 -8.04 -25.58
N VAL A 159 -8.98 -8.86 -24.57
CA VAL A 159 -8.37 -10.17 -24.75
C VAL A 159 -9.39 -11.30 -24.64
N LYS A 160 -9.47 -12.12 -25.70
CA LYS A 160 -10.30 -13.34 -25.73
C LYS A 160 -9.62 -14.51 -25.00
N ILE A 161 -9.56 -14.45 -23.67
CA ILE A 161 -9.13 -15.57 -22.81
C ILE A 161 -10.35 -16.37 -22.33
N SER A 162 -10.15 -17.67 -22.03
CA SER A 162 -11.20 -18.52 -21.47
C SER A 162 -11.74 -18.00 -20.13
N ILE A 163 -13.06 -18.09 -19.96
CA ILE A 163 -13.82 -17.48 -18.85
C ILE A 163 -13.26 -17.85 -17.47
N LYS A 164 -12.80 -19.10 -17.29
CA LYS A 164 -12.21 -19.56 -16.03
C LYS A 164 -10.98 -18.72 -15.62
N LYS A 165 -10.07 -18.47 -16.56
CA LYS A 165 -8.84 -17.69 -16.32
C LYS A 165 -9.14 -16.20 -16.12
N LYS A 166 -10.14 -15.69 -16.85
CA LYS A 166 -10.64 -14.32 -16.69
C LYS A 166 -11.23 -14.08 -15.30
N LEU A 167 -11.95 -15.07 -14.75
CA LEU A 167 -12.55 -14.99 -13.42
C LEU A 167 -11.49 -14.92 -12.32
N TYR A 168 -10.45 -15.75 -12.38
CA TYR A 168 -9.36 -15.70 -11.40
C TYR A 168 -8.66 -14.35 -11.39
N LEU A 169 -8.26 -13.83 -12.56
CA LEU A 169 -7.63 -12.52 -12.63
C LEU A 169 -8.56 -11.41 -12.11
N SER A 170 -9.83 -11.43 -12.50
CA SER A 170 -10.82 -10.45 -12.05
C SER A 170 -11.05 -10.51 -10.54
N PHE A 171 -11.08 -11.70 -9.95
CA PHE A 171 -11.26 -11.89 -8.51
C PHE A 171 -10.08 -11.30 -7.73
N LEU A 172 -8.84 -11.50 -8.21
CA LEU A 172 -7.65 -10.92 -7.58
C LEU A 172 -7.71 -9.38 -7.57
N PHE A 173 -8.11 -8.76 -8.67
CA PHE A 173 -8.27 -7.30 -8.74
C PHE A 173 -9.38 -6.80 -7.81
N LEU A 174 -10.54 -7.46 -7.81
CA LEU A 174 -11.67 -7.05 -6.97
C LEU A 174 -11.35 -7.20 -5.48
N LEU A 175 -10.62 -8.25 -5.11
CA LEU A 175 -10.22 -8.52 -3.73
C LEU A 175 -9.27 -7.43 -3.22
N SER A 176 -8.30 -7.01 -4.03
CA SER A 176 -7.40 -5.90 -3.70
C SER A 176 -8.15 -4.57 -3.56
N LEU A 177 -9.12 -4.29 -4.43
CA LEU A 177 -9.94 -3.07 -4.30
C LEU A 177 -10.83 -3.11 -3.04
N PHE A 178 -11.36 -4.28 -2.72
CA PHE A 178 -12.20 -4.48 -1.53
C PHE A 178 -11.41 -4.26 -0.24
N THR A 179 -10.19 -4.82 -0.13
CA THR A 179 -9.36 -4.61 1.07
C THR A 179 -9.01 -3.13 1.24
N MET A 180 -8.67 -2.42 0.15
CA MET A 180 -8.39 -0.98 0.20
C MET A 180 -9.60 -0.16 0.63
N ALA A 181 -10.79 -0.46 0.09
CA ALA A 181 -12.03 0.22 0.49
C ALA A 181 -12.34 0.01 1.98
N MET A 182 -12.17 -1.21 2.49
CA MET A 182 -12.36 -1.51 3.91
C MET A 182 -11.34 -0.77 4.80
N ALA A 183 -10.10 -0.60 4.35
CA ALA A 183 -9.09 0.17 5.06
C ALA A 183 -9.49 1.64 5.21
N ILE A 184 -10.02 2.26 4.14
CA ILE A 184 -10.49 3.66 4.14
C ILE A 184 -11.71 3.84 5.04
N ILE A 185 -12.70 2.94 4.93
CA ILE A 185 -13.91 2.98 5.75
C ILE A 185 -13.53 2.82 7.24
N ARG A 186 -12.66 1.86 7.57
CA ARG A 186 -12.14 1.68 8.92
C ARG A 186 -11.41 2.93 9.40
N GLY A 187 -10.56 3.51 8.56
CA GLY A 187 -9.87 4.75 8.89
C GLY A 187 -10.87 5.84 9.24
N THR A 188 -11.76 6.20 8.31
CA THR A 188 -12.73 7.28 8.53
C THR A 188 -13.59 7.09 9.79
N ILE A 189 -14.02 5.87 10.09
CA ILE A 189 -14.82 5.56 11.29
C ILE A 189 -13.98 5.63 12.58
N SER A 190 -12.80 5.00 12.59
CA SER A 190 -11.93 4.98 13.77
C SER A 190 -11.32 6.36 14.07
N TYR A 191 -10.96 7.13 13.04
CA TYR A 191 -10.40 8.47 13.18
C TYR A 191 -11.49 9.52 13.47
N GLY A 192 -12.74 9.30 13.07
CA GLY A 192 -13.86 10.20 13.36
C GLY A 192 -14.21 10.30 14.85
N ARG A 193 -13.95 9.24 15.63
CA ARG A 193 -14.18 9.24 17.09
C ARG A 193 -13.09 9.97 17.88
N ILE A 194 -11.88 10.09 17.32
CA ILE A 194 -10.77 10.86 17.93
C ILE A 194 -11.00 12.36 17.81
N ALA A 195 -11.64 12.81 16.73
CA ALA A 195 -11.96 14.22 16.54
C ALA A 195 -12.97 14.75 17.57
N THR A 196 -13.77 13.87 18.18
CA THR A 196 -14.76 14.22 19.22
C THR A 196 -14.20 14.03 20.63
N ASP A 197 -13.38 13.01 20.86
CA ASP A 197 -12.73 12.74 22.14
C ASP A 197 -11.21 12.67 21.97
N TYR A 198 -10.52 13.78 22.28
CA TYR A 198 -9.06 13.92 22.24
C TYR A 198 -8.31 12.93 23.16
N SER A 199 -9.02 12.13 23.96
CA SER A 199 -8.47 11.11 24.86
C SER A 199 -8.40 9.70 24.24
N GLN A 200 -9.01 9.47 23.07
CA GLN A 200 -8.90 8.19 22.37
C GLN A 200 -7.69 8.26 21.44
N SER A 201 -6.54 7.75 21.87
CA SER A 201 -5.43 7.50 20.97
C SER A 201 -5.81 6.37 20.02
N GLN A 202 -5.35 6.42 18.76
CA GLN A 202 -5.52 5.28 17.86
C GLN A 202 -4.81 4.07 18.47
N ASN A 203 -5.50 2.93 18.49
CA ASN A 203 -4.87 1.66 18.79
C ASN A 203 -3.87 1.33 17.68
N ILE A 204 -2.61 1.70 17.86
CA ILE A 204 -1.51 1.47 16.91
C ILE A 204 -1.41 -0.04 16.61
N SER A 205 -1.66 -0.86 17.63
CA SER A 205 -1.75 -2.32 17.55
C SER A 205 -2.81 -2.79 16.55
N TRP A 206 -3.98 -2.13 16.54
CA TRP A 206 -5.06 -2.45 15.60
C TRP A 206 -4.72 -2.08 14.16
N LEU A 207 -4.08 -0.92 13.96
CA LEU A 207 -3.62 -0.50 12.63
C LEU A 207 -2.59 -1.50 12.07
N TRP A 208 -1.64 -1.93 12.89
CA TRP A 208 -0.62 -2.90 12.53
C TRP A 208 -1.17 -4.27 12.18
N PHE A 209 -2.16 -4.76 12.94
CA PHE A 209 -2.85 -6.00 12.64
C PHE A 209 -3.46 -5.99 11.23
N TRP A 210 -4.18 -4.92 10.89
CA TRP A 210 -4.81 -4.79 9.57
C TRP A 210 -3.82 -4.69 8.42
N LEU A 211 -2.76 -3.91 8.61
CA LEU A 211 -1.69 -3.77 7.62
C LEU A 211 -1.00 -5.11 7.34
N GLN A 212 -0.77 -5.92 8.37
CA GLN A 212 -0.22 -7.26 8.17
C GLN A 212 -1.20 -8.17 7.43
N MET A 213 -2.49 -8.12 7.77
CA MET A 213 -3.50 -8.90 7.05
C MET A 213 -3.52 -8.56 5.55
N GLU A 214 -3.47 -7.27 5.19
CA GLU A 214 -3.42 -6.81 3.80
C GLU A 214 -2.16 -7.30 3.07
N LEU A 215 -1.00 -7.24 3.73
CA LEU A 215 0.27 -7.71 3.17
C LEU A 215 0.29 -9.24 2.97
N PHE A 216 -0.30 -10.00 3.90
CA PHE A 216 -0.44 -11.45 3.78
C PHE A 216 -1.38 -11.84 2.63
N VAL A 217 -2.50 -11.14 2.46
CA VAL A 217 -3.42 -11.39 1.34
C VAL A 217 -2.73 -11.10 0.00
N CYS A 218 -2.07 -9.96 -0.15
CA CYS A 218 -1.34 -9.64 -1.38
C CYS A 218 -0.23 -10.66 -1.69
N SER A 219 0.58 -11.02 -0.69
CA SER A 219 1.70 -11.96 -0.87
C SER A 219 1.31 -13.42 -1.06
N SER A 220 0.13 -13.85 -0.60
CA SER A 220 -0.36 -15.23 -0.75
C SER A 220 -1.10 -15.48 -2.08
N LEU A 221 -1.61 -14.42 -2.72
CA LEU A 221 -2.23 -14.51 -4.03
C LEU A 221 -1.20 -14.56 -5.18
N GLU A 222 0.00 -14.02 -4.95
CA GLU A 222 1.06 -13.89 -5.94
C GLU A 222 1.71 -15.25 -6.36
N PRO A 223 2.04 -16.19 -5.45
CA PRO A 223 2.65 -17.48 -5.78
C PRO A 223 1.73 -18.38 -6.61
N ARG A 224 0.41 -18.22 -6.52
CA ARG A 224 -0.54 -19.02 -7.33
C ARG A 224 -0.71 -18.48 -8.75
N ALA A 225 -0.47 -17.19 -8.97
CA ALA A 225 -0.44 -16.59 -10.31
C ALA A 225 0.92 -16.77 -11.02
N LEU A 226 2.02 -16.83 -10.27
CA LEU A 226 3.41 -16.97 -10.77
C LEU A 226 3.97 -18.40 -10.74
N GLY A 227 3.41 -19.31 -9.94
CA GLY A 227 3.82 -20.72 -9.87
C GLY A 227 3.58 -21.49 -11.16
N ASP A 228 2.81 -20.92 -12.10
CA ASP A 228 2.75 -21.38 -13.47
C ASP A 228 3.54 -20.40 -14.36
N VAL A 229 4.87 -20.48 -14.33
CA VAL A 229 5.76 -19.70 -15.21
C VAL A 229 5.40 -19.90 -16.70
N SER A 230 4.81 -21.07 -17.02
CA SER A 230 4.27 -21.37 -18.34
C SER A 230 3.01 -20.55 -18.67
N PHE A 231 2.21 -20.19 -17.67
CA PHE A 231 1.05 -19.31 -17.81
C PHE A 231 1.44 -17.87 -18.11
N LEU A 232 2.48 -17.32 -17.48
CA LEU A 232 2.99 -15.98 -17.79
C LEU A 232 3.63 -15.89 -19.17
N HIS A 233 4.37 -16.93 -19.59
CA HIS A 233 4.93 -17.01 -20.94
C HIS A 233 3.84 -17.23 -22.01
N ARG A 234 2.76 -17.97 -21.69
CA ARG A 234 1.57 -18.08 -22.54
C ARG A 234 0.73 -16.81 -22.53
N LEU A 235 0.64 -16.06 -21.43
CA LEU A 235 -0.07 -14.79 -21.38
C LEU A 235 0.69 -13.73 -22.16
N SER A 236 2.02 -13.63 -22.03
CA SER A 236 2.81 -12.71 -22.86
C SER A 236 2.70 -13.09 -24.35
N GLY A 237 2.73 -14.38 -24.68
CA GLY A 237 2.51 -14.88 -26.04
C GLY A 237 1.10 -14.58 -26.58
N VAL A 238 0.06 -14.92 -25.82
CA VAL A 238 -1.35 -14.69 -26.19
C VAL A 238 -1.69 -13.21 -26.24
N LEU A 239 -1.12 -12.37 -25.36
CA LEU A 239 -1.30 -10.92 -25.39
C LEU A 239 -0.57 -10.30 -26.58
N SER A 240 0.65 -10.73 -26.88
CA SER A 240 1.39 -10.29 -28.07
C SER A 240 0.64 -10.67 -29.36
N SER A 241 0.13 -11.90 -29.45
CA SER A 241 -0.67 -12.37 -30.59
C SER A 241 -2.04 -11.68 -30.68
N ALA A 242 -2.72 -11.43 -29.55
CA ALA A 242 -4.01 -10.74 -29.52
C ALA A 242 -3.89 -9.24 -29.86
N PHE A 243 -2.76 -8.60 -29.49
CA PHE A 243 -2.48 -7.24 -29.90
C PHE A 243 -2.10 -7.15 -31.38
N HIS A 244 -1.29 -8.08 -31.91
CA HIS A 244 -1.03 -8.16 -33.36
C HIS A 244 -2.31 -8.43 -34.17
N ALA A 245 -3.16 -9.36 -33.74
CA ALA A 245 -4.45 -9.63 -34.39
C ALA A 245 -5.43 -8.45 -34.28
N GLY A 246 -5.38 -7.68 -33.17
CA GLY A 246 -6.14 -6.43 -33.02
C GLY A 246 -5.63 -5.30 -33.91
N GLN A 247 -4.37 -5.34 -34.31
CA GLN A 247 -3.74 -4.35 -35.20
C GLN A 247 -4.05 -4.64 -36.68
N GLU A 248 -4.14 -5.91 -37.09
CA GLU A 248 -4.64 -6.31 -38.41
C GLU A 248 -6.14 -6.03 -38.57
N GLY A 249 -6.93 -6.20 -37.51
CA GLY A 249 -8.35 -5.82 -37.49
C GLY A 249 -8.60 -4.30 -37.62
N CYS A 250 -7.68 -3.46 -37.13
CA CYS A 250 -7.74 -2.00 -37.33
C CYS A 250 -7.21 -1.53 -38.69
N ALA A 251 -6.40 -2.34 -39.39
CA ALA A 251 -5.97 -2.04 -40.75
C ALA A 251 -7.08 -2.31 -41.77
N CYS A 252 -7.91 -3.34 -41.56
CA CYS A 252 -9.02 -3.67 -42.46
C CYS A 252 -10.18 -2.65 -42.38
N ILE A 253 -10.38 -1.98 -41.24
CA ILE A 253 -11.41 -0.93 -41.08
C ILE A 253 -10.99 0.40 -41.73
N ARG A 254 -9.74 0.54 -42.19
CA ARG A 254 -9.26 1.74 -42.88
C ARG A 254 -9.19 1.58 -44.42
N ALA A 255 -9.73 0.49 -44.95
CA ALA A 255 -9.74 0.17 -46.38
C ALA A 255 -11.15 -0.09 -46.98
N CYS A 256 -12.20 0.43 -46.33
CA CYS A 256 -13.54 0.59 -46.93
C CYS A 256 -14.02 2.01 -46.71
#